data_AF-A0A812Z5D6-F1
#
_entry.id   AF-A0A812Z5D6-F1
#
_cell.length_a   1.000
_cell.length_b   1.000
_cell.length_c   1.000
_cell.angle_alpha   90.00
_cell.angle_beta   90.00
_cell.angle_gamma   90.00
#
_symmetry.space_group_name_H-M   'P 1'
#
loop_
_entity.id
_entity.type
_entity.pdbx_description
1 polymer ?
#
loop_
_entity_poly.entity_id
_entity_poly.type
_entity_poly.pdbx_seq_one_letter_code
_entity_poly.pdbx_strand_id
1 'polypeptide(L)'
;MGAAIFGDESGDVDYDLRNPEDLINFLIDANIRLVRLSYLLELNAAGRLWPRRQEAEEQGLVRCHEIECLKRAEYVVDEKHFPPVCGGAFVRQRRDTGAGEGRVVRIYSVSHCWEAQQHPDPFGFQAHLLLKWFRETRDFSAFGKNDPDQCWLFIDFISLPQYKRTEAEEQQFRHAMNSMHLLYSHSAIYHVIRLEKIMPAHLHRSLQRDFIEIYCETTNKVELRPFAELVMNDTLYFQRGWCVAETQWMCTRSVSWERSPMTPAMFQERVIRGMEGDPDGLVLIFTHRSDLESVVQLQEKVFRKHAQHKTVLYLYNLPDTELQVLAETLPSLVSLQVLIVQDVDQEHERTNLRQSLAALAASMPKCKELFYANAFGVDLLLLGDPPRRSPPISAWCNASHYNVVESHFVTD
;
A
#
# COMPACT_ATOMS: atom_id res chain seq x y z
N MET A 1 -24.28 -4.26 19.44
CA MET A 1 -23.40 -4.95 20.40
C MET A 1 -22.25 -4.01 20.75
N GLY A 2 -22.18 -3.61 22.02
CA GLY A 2 -21.02 -3.00 22.71
C GLY A 2 -20.43 -1.71 22.14
N ALA A 3 -20.80 -0.57 22.72
CA ALA A 3 -20.00 0.65 22.65
C ALA A 3 -18.65 0.41 23.35
N ALA A 4 -17.60 0.14 22.59
CA ALA A 4 -16.24 0.35 23.05
C ALA A 4 -15.86 1.76 22.61
N ILE A 5 -16.06 2.70 23.54
CA ILE A 5 -15.26 3.92 23.60
C ILE A 5 -13.81 3.48 23.41
N PHE A 6 -13.05 4.15 22.54
CA PHE A 6 -11.59 4.06 22.49
C PHE A 6 -11.06 4.52 23.86
N GLY A 7 -11.11 3.61 24.82
CA GLY A 7 -10.66 3.79 26.18
C GLY A 7 -9.15 3.74 26.17
N ASP A 8 -8.58 4.89 26.47
CA ASP A 8 -7.17 5.26 26.65
C ASP A 8 -6.51 4.47 27.82
N GLU A 9 -6.48 3.13 27.73
CA GLU A 9 -5.83 2.27 28.74
C GLU A 9 -4.77 1.30 28.18
N SER A 10 -4.55 1.25 26.85
CA SER A 10 -3.30 0.76 26.29
C SER A 10 -2.44 1.97 25.97
N GLY A 11 -1.39 2.24 26.74
CA GLY A 11 -0.44 3.30 26.39
C GLY A 11 -0.03 3.15 24.92
N ASP A 12 -0.45 4.09 24.07
CA ASP A 12 -0.26 4.02 22.63
C ASP A 12 1.24 3.95 22.35
N VAL A 13 1.73 2.77 21.96
CA VAL A 13 3.13 2.59 21.64
C VAL A 13 3.39 3.33 20.35
N ASP A 14 4.09 4.47 20.43
CA ASP A 14 4.37 5.29 19.27
C ASP A 14 5.56 4.73 18.47
N TYR A 15 5.26 3.86 17.51
CA TYR A 15 6.24 3.29 16.59
C TYR A 15 6.76 4.36 15.59
N ASP A 16 8.07 4.40 15.32
CA ASP A 16 8.69 5.27 14.30
C ASP A 16 8.44 4.68 12.89
N LEU A 17 8.06 5.52 11.93
CA LEU A 17 7.74 5.11 10.54
C LEU A 17 8.97 4.80 9.67
N ARG A 18 10.17 4.93 10.23
CA ARG A 18 11.46 4.79 9.54
C ARG A 18 12.36 3.75 10.20
N ASN A 19 12.22 3.51 11.50
CA ASN A 19 13.00 2.51 12.22
C ASN A 19 12.50 1.10 11.89
N PRO A 20 13.23 0.29 11.10
CA PRO A 20 12.75 -1.05 10.71
C PRO A 20 12.49 -1.97 11.91
N GLU A 21 13.14 -1.77 13.05
CA GLU A 21 12.86 -2.55 14.26
C GLU A 21 11.48 -2.25 14.84
N ASP A 22 10.96 -1.03 14.69
CA ASP A 22 9.63 -0.66 15.17
C ASP A 22 8.53 -1.30 14.34
N LEU A 23 8.71 -1.45 13.01
CA LEU A 23 7.82 -2.29 12.21
C LEU A 23 7.83 -3.74 12.71
N ILE A 24 9.00 -4.30 13.00
CA ILE A 24 9.13 -5.67 13.49
C ILE A 24 8.45 -5.83 14.86
N ASN A 25 8.65 -4.87 15.78
CA ASN A 25 8.01 -4.86 17.08
C ASN A 25 6.49 -4.78 16.94
N PHE A 26 5.99 -3.86 16.11
CA PHE A 26 4.56 -3.75 15.85
C PHE A 26 3.95 -5.06 15.34
N LEU A 27 4.59 -5.72 14.35
CA LEU A 27 4.13 -7.01 13.83
C LEU A 27 4.06 -8.08 14.93
N ILE A 28 5.02 -8.09 15.86
CA ILE A 28 5.09 -9.04 16.98
C ILE A 28 4.03 -8.71 18.03
N ASP A 29 3.97 -7.46 18.49
CA ASP A 29 3.10 -6.97 19.55
C ASP A 29 1.62 -7.13 19.17
N ALA A 30 1.27 -6.83 17.91
CA ALA A 30 -0.08 -7.02 17.37
C ALA A 30 -0.35 -8.47 16.92
N ASN A 31 0.63 -9.37 17.05
CA ASN A 31 0.56 -10.76 16.57
C ASN A 31 0.14 -10.89 15.09
N ILE A 32 0.58 -9.95 14.25
CA ILE A 32 0.26 -9.92 12.82
C ILE A 32 1.03 -11.05 12.13
N ARG A 33 0.34 -11.84 11.30
CA ARG A 33 1.00 -12.85 10.47
C ARG A 33 1.11 -12.38 9.03
N LEU A 34 2.32 -12.38 8.51
CA LEU A 34 2.53 -12.15 7.09
C LEU A 34 2.28 -13.45 6.32
N VAL A 35 1.77 -13.32 5.11
CA VAL A 35 1.45 -14.42 4.20
C VAL A 35 2.61 -14.61 3.23
N ARG A 36 3.04 -15.84 2.97
CA ARG A 36 4.05 -16.08 1.94
C ARG A 36 3.43 -16.02 0.55
N LEU A 37 4.14 -15.46 -0.43
CA LEU A 37 3.69 -15.51 -1.82
C LEU A 37 3.56 -16.96 -2.33
N SER A 38 4.44 -17.86 -1.89
CA SER A 38 4.36 -19.30 -2.19
C SER A 38 3.02 -19.89 -1.78
N TYR A 39 2.54 -19.57 -0.57
CA TYR A 39 1.23 -20.02 -0.09
C TYR A 39 0.06 -19.49 -0.93
N LEU A 40 0.09 -18.21 -1.34
CA LEU A 40 -0.94 -17.66 -2.22
C LEU A 40 -0.93 -18.33 -3.61
N LEU A 41 0.24 -18.68 -4.13
CA LEU A 41 0.37 -19.45 -5.36
C LEU A 41 -0.23 -20.86 -5.21
N GLU A 42 0.02 -21.52 -4.09
CA GLU A 42 -0.56 -22.83 -3.75
C GLU A 42 -2.10 -22.78 -3.66
N LEU A 43 -2.65 -21.78 -2.94
CA LEU A 43 -4.10 -21.59 -2.84
C LEU A 43 -4.73 -21.42 -4.22
N ASN A 44 -4.16 -20.53 -5.05
CA ASN A 44 -4.65 -20.30 -6.40
C ASN A 44 -4.54 -21.54 -7.29
N ALA A 45 -3.43 -22.29 -7.22
CA ALA A 45 -3.25 -23.52 -7.97
C ALA A 45 -4.27 -24.60 -7.57
N ALA A 46 -4.67 -24.63 -6.29
CA ALA A 46 -5.71 -25.50 -5.77
C ALA A 46 -7.15 -24.97 -5.98
N GLY A 47 -7.32 -23.80 -6.61
CA GLY A 47 -8.62 -23.14 -6.78
C GLY A 47 -9.27 -22.70 -5.46
N ARG A 48 -8.49 -22.60 -4.38
CA ARG A 48 -8.94 -22.19 -3.04
C ARG A 48 -8.96 -20.67 -2.93
N LEU A 49 -9.96 -20.16 -2.22
CA LEU A 49 -10.02 -18.75 -1.82
C LEU A 49 -9.06 -18.45 -0.66
N TRP A 50 -8.90 -17.18 -0.35
CA TRP A 50 -8.22 -16.75 0.87
C TRP A 50 -8.94 -17.28 2.10
N PRO A 51 -8.28 -18.05 2.98
CA PRO A 51 -8.85 -18.41 4.27
C PRO A 51 -8.83 -17.20 5.22
N ARG A 52 -9.66 -17.22 6.26
CA ARG A 52 -9.47 -16.26 7.36
C ARG A 52 -8.16 -16.60 8.08
N ARG A 53 -7.62 -15.60 8.78
CA ARG A 53 -6.45 -15.73 9.65
C ARG A 53 -6.43 -16.98 10.53
N GLN A 54 -7.57 -17.34 11.12
CA GLN A 54 -7.69 -18.49 12.03
C GLN A 54 -7.47 -19.83 11.31
N GLU A 55 -8.09 -20.01 10.15
CA GLU A 55 -7.94 -21.23 9.34
C GLU A 55 -6.57 -21.32 8.64
N ALA A 56 -5.83 -20.19 8.57
CA ALA A 56 -4.51 -20.12 7.98
C ALA A 56 -3.36 -20.36 8.98
N GLU A 57 -3.60 -20.41 10.30
CA GLU A 57 -2.55 -20.51 11.34
C GLU A 57 -1.51 -21.60 11.09
N GLU A 58 -1.96 -22.77 10.61
CA GLU A 58 -1.11 -23.94 10.42
C GLU A 58 -0.43 -23.97 9.04
N GLN A 59 -0.83 -23.11 8.10
CA GLN A 59 -0.48 -23.22 6.68
C GLN A 59 0.04 -21.89 6.12
N GLY A 60 1.28 -21.88 5.66
CA GLY A 60 1.79 -20.84 4.76
C GLY A 60 1.97 -19.43 5.34
N LEU A 61 1.62 -19.21 6.60
CA LEU A 61 1.90 -17.98 7.33
C LEU A 61 3.33 -17.95 7.88
N VAL A 62 3.92 -16.76 7.88
CA VAL A 62 5.20 -16.48 8.50
C VAL A 62 5.02 -16.50 10.02
N ARG A 63 5.79 -17.35 10.71
CA ARG A 63 5.68 -17.51 12.17
C ARG A 63 6.32 -16.33 12.92
N CYS A 64 5.86 -16.02 14.14
CA CYS A 64 6.44 -14.99 15.01
C CYS A 64 7.98 -15.03 15.09
N HIS A 65 8.55 -16.21 15.35
CA HIS A 65 10.00 -16.37 15.47
C HIS A 65 10.76 -15.99 14.19
N GLU A 66 10.13 -16.15 13.01
CA GLU A 66 10.73 -15.74 11.74
C GLU A 66 10.72 -14.23 11.59
N ILE A 67 9.65 -13.56 12.03
CA ILE A 67 9.56 -12.09 12.09
C ILE A 67 10.62 -11.57 13.07
N GLU A 68 10.73 -12.16 14.26
CA GLU A 68 11.72 -11.79 15.26
C GLU A 68 13.16 -11.93 14.74
N CYS A 69 13.46 -12.98 13.97
CA CYS A 69 14.76 -13.12 13.34
C CYS A 69 15.11 -11.98 12.35
N LEU A 70 14.15 -11.14 11.91
CA LEU A 70 14.45 -9.94 11.11
C LEU A 70 15.19 -8.86 11.92
N LYS A 71 15.09 -8.85 13.26
CA LYS A 71 15.88 -7.93 14.11
C LYS A 71 17.40 -8.12 13.97
N ARG A 72 17.82 -9.30 13.52
CA ARG A 72 19.24 -9.63 13.27
C ARG A 72 19.62 -9.53 11.80
N ALA A 73 18.67 -9.20 10.92
CA ALA A 73 18.93 -8.99 9.51
C ALA A 73 19.45 -7.57 9.27
N GLU A 74 20.27 -7.41 8.24
CA GLU A 74 20.67 -6.11 7.76
C GLU A 74 19.51 -5.50 6.97
N TYR A 75 19.09 -4.29 7.32
CA TYR A 75 18.08 -3.56 6.55
C TYR A 75 18.76 -2.74 5.45
N VAL A 76 18.42 -3.01 4.20
CA VAL A 76 19.02 -2.39 3.01
C VAL A 76 17.93 -1.68 2.20
N VAL A 77 18.15 -0.42 1.86
CA VAL A 77 17.26 0.35 0.99
C VAL A 77 17.66 0.16 -0.48
N ASP A 78 16.69 -0.08 -1.36
CA ASP A 78 16.93 -0.17 -2.79
C ASP A 78 16.98 1.22 -3.43
N GLU A 79 18.12 1.89 -3.31
CA GLU A 79 18.35 3.21 -3.92
C GLU A 79 18.82 3.13 -5.37
N LYS A 80 19.11 1.92 -5.88
CA LYS A 80 19.83 1.73 -7.15
C LYS A 80 18.93 1.50 -8.35
N HIS A 81 17.67 1.14 -8.15
CA HIS A 81 16.73 0.89 -9.24
C HIS A 81 15.88 2.11 -9.50
N PHE A 82 15.60 2.34 -10.78
CA PHE A 82 14.71 3.39 -11.23
C PHE A 82 13.50 2.75 -11.92
N PRO A 83 12.26 3.04 -11.49
CA PRO A 83 11.90 3.91 -10.35
C PRO A 83 12.41 3.32 -9.02
N PRO A 84 12.83 4.16 -8.05
CA PRO A 84 13.15 3.68 -6.72
C PRO A 84 11.95 2.93 -6.16
N VAL A 85 12.21 1.73 -5.65
CA VAL A 85 11.17 0.97 -4.97
C VAL A 85 10.84 1.70 -3.67
N CYS A 86 9.57 1.69 -3.27
CA CYS A 86 9.08 2.56 -2.21
C CYS A 86 9.73 2.30 -0.82
N GLY A 87 10.45 1.19 -0.63
CA GLY A 87 11.06 0.79 0.65
C GLY A 87 12.25 -0.16 0.54
N GLY A 88 12.68 -0.72 1.67
CA GLY A 88 13.85 -1.60 1.76
C GLY A 88 13.56 -3.09 1.89
N ALA A 89 14.62 -3.87 2.08
CA ALA A 89 14.59 -5.32 2.27
C ALA A 89 15.48 -5.73 3.44
N PHE A 90 15.14 -6.85 4.07
CA PHE A 90 15.92 -7.45 5.17
C PHE A 90 16.81 -8.56 4.62
N VAL A 91 18.13 -8.39 4.74
CA VAL A 91 19.13 -9.33 4.23
C VAL A 91 19.73 -10.12 5.38
N ARG A 92 19.53 -11.44 5.38
CA ARG A 92 20.15 -12.35 6.35
C ARG A 92 21.44 -12.92 5.81
N GLN A 93 22.56 -12.62 6.47
CA GLN A 93 23.84 -13.27 6.17
C GLN A 93 23.78 -14.76 6.57
N ARG A 94 24.20 -15.65 5.66
CA ARG A 94 24.39 -17.07 5.96
C ARG A 94 25.70 -17.22 6.73
N ARG A 95 25.67 -17.76 7.95
CA ARG A 95 26.89 -17.87 8.78
C ARG A 95 27.87 -18.97 8.34
N ASP A 96 27.49 -19.95 7.51
CA ASP A 96 28.30 -21.19 7.40
C ASP A 96 28.64 -21.75 5.99
N THR A 97 28.43 -21.05 4.87
CA THR A 97 28.98 -21.53 3.58
C THR A 97 29.48 -20.36 2.73
N GLY A 98 30.79 -20.30 2.51
CA GLY A 98 31.52 -19.21 1.84
C GLY A 98 31.22 -18.97 0.34
N ALA A 99 29.98 -19.19 -0.12
CA ALA A 99 29.55 -18.92 -1.48
C ALA A 99 28.00 -18.87 -1.63
N GLY A 100 27.27 -18.27 -0.68
CA GLY A 100 25.80 -18.17 -0.75
C GLY A 100 25.29 -16.76 -0.53
N GLU A 101 24.54 -16.22 -1.49
CA GLU A 101 23.77 -14.98 -1.35
C GLU A 101 22.90 -15.03 -0.09
N GLY A 102 22.88 -13.93 0.67
CA GLY A 102 22.03 -13.81 1.87
C GLY A 102 20.55 -13.96 1.51
N ARG A 103 19.75 -14.55 2.41
CA ARG A 103 18.30 -14.65 2.17
C ARG A 103 17.68 -13.27 2.36
N VAL A 104 17.19 -12.70 1.26
CA VAL A 104 16.49 -11.42 1.24
C VAL A 104 15.02 -11.64 1.63
N VAL A 105 14.44 -10.73 2.39
CA VAL A 105 13.01 -10.70 2.72
C VAL A 105 12.45 -9.33 2.42
N ARG A 106 11.35 -9.28 1.67
CA ARG A 106 10.63 -8.08 1.27
C ARG A 106 9.20 -8.16 1.80
N ILE A 107 8.77 -7.12 2.52
CA ILE A 107 7.44 -7.05 3.10
C ILE A 107 6.56 -6.19 2.19
N TYR A 108 5.47 -6.74 1.70
CA TYR A 108 4.46 -6.04 0.90
C TYR A 108 3.21 -5.84 1.73
N SER A 109 2.45 -4.80 1.44
CA SER A 109 1.09 -4.64 1.99
C SER A 109 0.09 -4.59 0.87
N VAL A 110 -1.06 -5.23 1.05
CA VAL A 110 -2.10 -5.34 0.04
C VAL A 110 -3.34 -4.57 0.51
N SER A 111 -3.55 -3.41 -0.08
CA SER A 111 -4.79 -2.65 0.06
C SER A 111 -5.82 -3.20 -0.91
N HIS A 112 -6.93 -3.72 -0.42
CA HIS A 112 -7.91 -4.42 -1.24
C HIS A 112 -9.34 -4.17 -0.76
N CYS A 113 -10.31 -4.44 -1.63
CA CYS A 113 -11.72 -4.24 -1.32
C CYS A 113 -12.29 -5.47 -0.63
N TRP A 114 -13.18 -5.24 0.34
CA TRP A 114 -14.08 -6.28 0.81
C TRP A 114 -15.32 -6.34 -0.09
N GLU A 115 -15.37 -7.29 -1.02
CA GLU A 115 -16.49 -7.45 -1.97
C GLU A 115 -17.75 -8.03 -1.32
N ALA A 116 -17.62 -8.70 -0.18
CA ALA A 116 -18.74 -9.09 0.67
C ALA A 116 -18.38 -8.89 2.15
N GLN A 117 -19.39 -8.68 2.98
CA GLN A 117 -19.21 -8.51 4.43
C GLN A 117 -18.50 -9.71 5.09
N GLN A 118 -18.74 -10.92 4.57
CA GLN A 118 -18.23 -12.17 5.13
C GLN A 118 -16.88 -12.60 4.54
N HIS A 119 -16.51 -12.10 3.36
CA HIS A 119 -15.31 -12.53 2.65
C HIS A 119 -14.86 -11.43 1.68
N PRO A 120 -13.57 -11.04 1.66
CA PRO A 120 -13.12 -9.91 0.85
C PRO A 120 -13.07 -10.21 -0.65
N ASP A 121 -12.73 -11.43 -1.03
CA ASP A 121 -12.62 -11.86 -2.43
C ASP A 121 -13.39 -13.17 -2.69
N PRO A 122 -14.74 -13.15 -2.62
CA PRO A 122 -15.55 -14.37 -2.71
C PRO A 122 -15.46 -15.06 -4.08
N PHE A 123 -14.95 -14.35 -5.08
CA PHE A 123 -14.80 -14.84 -6.44
C PHE A 123 -13.36 -15.26 -6.80
N GLY A 124 -12.35 -14.90 -5.99
CA GLY A 124 -10.94 -15.16 -6.28
C GLY A 124 -10.31 -14.21 -7.29
N PHE A 125 -10.99 -13.10 -7.62
CA PHE A 125 -10.55 -12.15 -8.64
C PHE A 125 -9.43 -11.25 -8.17
N GLN A 126 -9.54 -10.71 -6.96
CA GLN A 126 -8.47 -9.89 -6.38
C GLN A 126 -7.21 -10.73 -6.14
N ALA A 127 -7.36 -11.99 -5.70
CA ALA A 127 -6.26 -12.95 -5.60
C ALA A 127 -5.57 -13.17 -6.96
N HIS A 128 -6.35 -13.34 -8.02
CA HIS A 128 -5.82 -13.46 -9.38
C HIS A 128 -5.04 -12.21 -9.81
N LEU A 129 -5.61 -11.01 -9.59
CA LEU A 129 -4.94 -9.74 -9.91
C LEU A 129 -3.63 -9.57 -9.15
N LEU A 130 -3.60 -9.93 -7.87
CA LEU A 130 -2.40 -9.89 -7.05
C LEU A 130 -1.31 -10.81 -7.60
N LEU A 131 -1.65 -12.05 -7.92
CA LEU A 131 -0.69 -13.00 -8.48
C LEU A 131 -0.23 -12.62 -9.89
N LYS A 132 -1.11 -12.02 -10.69
CA LYS A 132 -0.76 -11.44 -11.99
C LYS A 132 0.27 -10.32 -11.81
N TRP A 133 0.02 -9.38 -10.89
CA TRP A 133 0.97 -8.32 -10.55
C TRP A 133 2.34 -8.89 -10.18
N PHE A 134 2.39 -9.91 -9.33
CA PHE A 134 3.66 -10.56 -8.96
C PHE A 134 4.34 -11.34 -10.08
N ARG A 135 3.64 -11.75 -11.13
CA ARG A 135 4.23 -12.41 -12.33
C ARG A 135 4.80 -11.38 -13.29
N GLU A 136 4.11 -10.27 -13.45
CA GLU A 136 4.49 -9.18 -14.37
C GLU A 136 5.60 -8.32 -13.78
N THR A 137 5.71 -8.24 -12.45
CA THR A 137 6.75 -7.44 -11.77
C THR A 137 8.00 -8.21 -11.37
N ARG A 138 8.15 -9.48 -11.80
CA ARG A 138 9.24 -10.38 -11.35
C ARG A 138 10.66 -9.92 -11.66
N ASP A 139 10.82 -8.99 -12.61
CA ASP A 139 12.12 -8.63 -13.18
C ASP A 139 12.64 -7.25 -12.76
N PHE A 140 11.99 -6.55 -11.82
CA PHE A 140 12.32 -5.14 -11.52
C PHE A 140 13.14 -4.89 -10.23
N SER A 141 13.62 -5.91 -9.51
CA SER A 141 14.30 -5.70 -8.21
C SER A 141 15.82 -5.83 -8.26
N ALA A 142 16.53 -5.01 -7.49
CA ALA A 142 17.99 -5.14 -7.23
C ALA A 142 18.39 -6.48 -6.65
N PHE A 143 17.44 -7.13 -6.00
CA PHE A 143 17.65 -8.29 -5.16
C PHE A 143 17.37 -9.60 -5.92
N GLY A 144 17.43 -9.55 -7.25
CA GLY A 144 17.20 -10.70 -8.12
C GLY A 144 15.73 -11.07 -8.27
N LYS A 145 15.46 -12.27 -8.82
CA LYS A 145 14.10 -12.77 -9.05
C LYS A 145 13.29 -12.79 -7.75
N ASN A 146 12.00 -12.47 -7.84
CA ASN A 146 11.04 -12.63 -6.75
C ASN A 146 10.86 -14.12 -6.41
N ASP A 147 11.79 -14.68 -5.64
CA ASP A 147 11.57 -15.95 -4.96
C ASP A 147 10.32 -15.81 -4.08
N PRO A 148 9.27 -16.62 -4.31
CA PRO A 148 8.02 -16.51 -3.56
C PRO A 148 8.19 -16.63 -2.04
N ASP A 149 9.24 -17.31 -1.56
CA ASP A 149 9.50 -17.45 -0.13
C ASP A 149 10.22 -16.25 0.50
N GLN A 150 10.64 -15.28 -0.33
CA GLN A 150 11.24 -14.01 0.06
C GLN A 150 10.23 -12.85 0.07
N CYS A 151 9.04 -13.05 -0.50
CA CYS A 151 7.97 -12.06 -0.53
C CYS A 151 6.94 -12.37 0.56
N TRP A 152 6.89 -11.52 1.59
CA TRP A 152 5.97 -11.65 2.72
C TRP A 152 4.91 -10.56 2.60
N LEU A 153 3.64 -10.91 2.62
CA LEU A 153 2.54 -10.00 2.35
C LEU A 153 1.70 -9.80 3.61
N PHE A 154 1.37 -8.55 3.90
CA PHE A 154 0.25 -8.22 4.76
C PHE A 154 -1.03 -8.17 3.92
N ILE A 155 -1.99 -9.03 4.24
CA ILE A 155 -3.35 -9.03 3.68
C ILE A 155 -4.29 -9.06 4.88
N ASP A 156 -5.00 -7.96 5.17
CA ASP A 156 -5.73 -7.78 6.44
C ASP A 156 -6.57 -9.01 6.87
N PHE A 157 -7.28 -9.65 5.93
CA PHE A 157 -8.15 -10.79 6.14
C PHE A 157 -7.44 -12.06 6.61
N ILE A 158 -6.26 -12.32 6.03
CA ILE A 158 -5.44 -13.49 6.36
C ILE A 158 -4.43 -13.16 7.46
N SER A 159 -4.06 -11.89 7.62
CA SER A 159 -3.01 -11.43 8.53
C SER A 159 -3.50 -11.06 9.92
N LEU A 160 -4.77 -10.68 10.07
CA LEU A 160 -5.39 -10.26 11.33
C LEU A 160 -6.54 -11.18 11.74
N PRO A 161 -6.79 -11.38 13.04
CA PRO A 161 -7.92 -12.19 13.48
C PRO A 161 -9.27 -11.67 12.94
N GLN A 162 -10.05 -12.56 12.34
CA GLN A 162 -11.35 -12.22 11.75
C GLN A 162 -12.50 -12.57 12.69
N TYR A 163 -13.69 -12.03 12.43
CA TYR A 163 -14.87 -12.38 13.23
C TYR A 163 -15.25 -13.86 13.04
N LYS A 164 -15.63 -14.61 14.08
CA LYS A 164 -15.70 -14.25 15.50
C LYS A 164 -14.38 -14.48 16.22
N ARG A 165 -13.90 -13.43 16.90
CA ARG A 165 -12.64 -13.42 17.66
C ARG A 165 -12.86 -13.90 19.10
N THR A 166 -11.89 -14.62 19.64
CA THR A 166 -11.66 -14.80 21.07
C THR A 166 -11.24 -13.48 21.72
N GLU A 167 -11.24 -13.40 23.05
CA GLU A 167 -10.80 -12.19 23.77
C GLU A 167 -9.35 -11.82 23.46
N ALA A 168 -8.45 -12.82 23.39
CA ALA A 168 -7.06 -12.59 23.03
C ALA A 168 -6.90 -12.10 21.57
N GLU A 169 -7.65 -12.69 20.64
CA GLU A 169 -7.68 -12.25 19.24
C GLU A 169 -8.26 -10.83 19.08
N GLU A 170 -9.25 -10.47 19.89
CA GLU A 170 -9.83 -9.12 19.89
C GLU A 170 -8.82 -8.08 20.40
N GLN A 171 -8.03 -8.40 21.43
CA GLN A 171 -6.94 -7.54 21.90
C GLN A 171 -5.88 -7.34 20.80
N GLN A 172 -5.46 -8.43 20.14
CA GLN A 172 -4.52 -8.39 19.02
C GLN A 172 -5.05 -7.54 17.86
N PHE A 173 -6.32 -7.75 17.49
CA PHE A 173 -6.99 -6.98 16.45
C PHE A 173 -7.02 -5.50 16.78
N ARG A 174 -7.39 -5.12 18.01
CA ARG A 174 -7.39 -3.71 18.45
C ARG A 174 -5.99 -3.09 18.40
N HIS A 175 -4.97 -3.81 18.88
CA HIS A 175 -3.59 -3.33 18.83
C HIS A 175 -3.14 -3.08 17.39
N ALA A 176 -3.47 -3.99 16.47
CA ALA A 176 -3.22 -3.82 15.04
C ALA A 176 -3.94 -2.60 14.46
N MET A 177 -5.23 -2.41 14.77
CA MET A 177 -6.04 -1.31 14.24
C MET A 177 -5.53 0.08 14.69
N ASN A 178 -5.04 0.21 15.93
CA ASN A 178 -4.51 1.47 16.45
C ASN A 178 -3.29 1.98 15.67
N SER A 179 -2.50 1.04 15.12
CA SER A 179 -1.25 1.35 14.41
C SER A 179 -1.22 0.82 12.98
N MET A 180 -2.39 0.60 12.37
CA MET A 180 -2.54 0.05 11.01
C MET A 180 -1.75 0.83 9.95
N HIS A 181 -1.64 2.14 10.14
CA HIS A 181 -0.91 3.03 9.25
C HIS A 181 0.56 2.62 9.02
N LEU A 182 1.22 1.96 9.98
CA LEU A 182 2.58 1.43 9.83
C LEU A 182 2.70 0.52 8.61
N LEU A 183 1.71 -0.33 8.36
CA LEU A 183 1.75 -1.30 7.25
C LEU A 183 1.65 -0.64 5.88
N TYR A 184 1.21 0.62 5.80
CA TYR A 184 1.03 1.30 4.53
C TYR A 184 2.00 2.47 4.33
N SER A 185 2.53 3.04 5.42
CA SER A 185 3.41 4.23 5.38
C SER A 185 4.86 3.97 5.83
N HIS A 186 5.15 2.87 6.54
CA HIS A 186 6.51 2.64 7.03
C HIS A 186 7.50 2.41 5.89
N SER A 187 8.69 3.00 6.00
CA SER A 187 9.79 2.89 5.02
C SER A 187 10.26 1.46 4.71
N ALA A 188 10.04 0.50 5.62
CA ALA A 188 10.50 -0.88 5.51
C ALA A 188 9.48 -1.79 4.82
N ILE A 189 8.26 -1.28 4.56
CA ILE A 189 7.33 -1.91 3.63
C ILE A 189 7.92 -1.71 2.24
N TYR A 190 8.25 -2.77 1.54
CA TYR A 190 8.86 -2.71 0.21
C TYR A 190 7.93 -2.04 -0.81
N HIS A 191 6.66 -2.45 -0.85
CA HIS A 191 5.65 -1.86 -1.73
C HIS A 191 4.23 -2.05 -1.18
N VAL A 192 3.34 -1.11 -1.49
CA VAL A 192 1.89 -1.23 -1.18
C VAL A 192 1.17 -1.47 -2.50
N ILE A 193 0.57 -2.64 -2.63
CA ILE A 193 -0.19 -3.06 -3.82
C ILE A 193 -1.64 -2.66 -3.60
N ARG A 194 -2.19 -1.84 -4.49
CA ARG A 194 -3.61 -1.43 -4.47
C ARG A 194 -4.42 -2.29 -5.45
N LEU A 195 -5.29 -3.14 -4.92
CA LEU A 195 -6.24 -3.93 -5.69
C LEU A 195 -7.55 -3.14 -5.82
N GLU A 196 -7.55 -2.19 -6.75
CA GLU A 196 -8.63 -1.20 -6.90
C GLU A 196 -9.87 -1.73 -7.62
N LYS A 197 -9.73 -2.89 -8.29
CA LYS A 197 -10.78 -3.52 -9.08
C LYS A 197 -11.45 -4.62 -8.27
N ILE A 198 -12.77 -4.52 -8.15
CA ILE A 198 -13.65 -5.61 -7.70
C ILE A 198 -14.12 -6.42 -8.89
N MET A 199 -14.68 -7.61 -8.65
CA MET A 199 -15.25 -8.42 -9.72
C MET A 199 -16.34 -7.65 -10.48
N PRO A 200 -16.21 -7.50 -11.82
CA PRO A 200 -17.26 -6.88 -12.62
C PRO A 200 -18.60 -7.61 -12.51
N ALA A 201 -19.68 -6.87 -12.23
CA ALA A 201 -21.02 -7.43 -11.98
C ALA A 201 -21.54 -8.36 -13.10
N HIS A 202 -21.19 -8.07 -14.36
CA HIS A 202 -21.59 -8.91 -15.49
C HIS A 202 -20.93 -10.31 -15.47
N LEU A 203 -19.77 -10.45 -14.83
CA LEU A 203 -19.04 -11.71 -14.68
C LEU A 203 -19.48 -12.53 -13.46
N HIS A 204 -20.28 -11.95 -12.56
CA HIS A 204 -20.80 -12.68 -11.38
C HIS A 204 -21.61 -13.90 -11.81
N ARG A 205 -22.44 -13.73 -12.86
CA ARG A 205 -23.31 -14.78 -13.39
C ARG A 205 -22.57 -15.90 -14.11
N SER A 206 -21.41 -15.62 -14.69
CA SER A 206 -20.63 -16.64 -15.42
C SER A 206 -19.85 -17.58 -14.52
N LEU A 207 -19.54 -17.19 -13.29
CA LEU A 207 -18.76 -18.03 -12.37
C LEU A 207 -19.56 -19.12 -11.66
N GLN A 208 -20.90 -19.05 -11.70
CA GLN A 208 -21.83 -20.06 -11.18
C GLN A 208 -21.35 -20.78 -9.90
N ARG A 209 -20.94 -20.01 -8.88
CA ARG A 209 -20.59 -20.58 -7.58
C ARG A 209 -21.85 -20.71 -6.74
N ASP A 210 -22.27 -21.94 -6.50
CA ASP A 210 -23.43 -22.21 -5.65
C ASP A 210 -23.10 -22.04 -4.16
N PHE A 211 -21.87 -22.33 -3.77
CA PHE A 211 -21.43 -22.34 -2.37
C PHE A 211 -20.08 -21.65 -2.17
N ILE A 212 -19.89 -21.11 -0.97
CA ILE A 212 -18.65 -20.51 -0.50
C ILE A 212 -18.42 -20.90 0.96
N GLU A 213 -17.17 -21.11 1.33
CA GLU A 213 -16.79 -21.35 2.72
C GLU A 213 -16.71 -20.01 3.47
N ILE A 214 -17.62 -19.79 4.41
CA ILE A 214 -17.68 -18.57 5.24
C ILE A 214 -18.03 -18.91 6.69
N TYR A 215 -17.78 -17.98 7.60
CA TYR A 215 -18.19 -18.12 8.98
C TYR A 215 -19.71 -17.93 9.14
N CYS A 216 -20.37 -18.92 9.73
CA CYS A 216 -21.79 -18.86 10.08
C CYS A 216 -21.96 -18.56 11.58
N GLU A 217 -22.62 -17.45 11.90
CA GLU A 217 -22.87 -17.04 13.30
C GLU A 217 -23.78 -18.04 14.04
N THR A 218 -24.76 -18.63 13.36
CA THR A 218 -25.71 -19.58 13.96
C THR A 218 -25.04 -20.88 14.40
N THR A 219 -24.10 -21.42 13.60
CA THR A 219 -23.38 -22.66 13.93
C THR A 219 -22.04 -22.40 14.64
N ASN A 220 -21.59 -21.13 14.67
CA ASN A 220 -20.30 -20.69 15.20
C ASN A 220 -19.12 -21.42 14.55
N LYS A 221 -19.21 -21.71 13.25
CA LYS A 221 -18.20 -22.45 12.48
C LYS A 221 -18.01 -21.86 11.10
N VAL A 222 -16.84 -22.11 10.51
CA VAL A 222 -16.63 -21.95 9.08
C VAL A 222 -17.16 -23.18 8.38
N GLU A 223 -18.05 -22.98 7.42
CA GLU A 223 -18.72 -24.04 6.70
C GLU A 223 -19.14 -23.56 5.30
N LEU A 224 -19.44 -24.50 4.40
CA LEU A 224 -20.00 -24.18 3.09
C LEU A 224 -21.42 -23.62 3.24
N ARG A 225 -21.62 -22.40 2.76
CA ARG A 225 -22.91 -21.70 2.73
C ARG A 225 -23.29 -21.32 1.30
N PRO A 226 -24.58 -21.23 0.98
CA PRO A 226 -25.03 -20.71 -0.30
C PRO A 226 -24.45 -19.33 -0.59
N PHE A 227 -23.98 -19.10 -1.81
CA PHE A 227 -23.40 -17.81 -2.22
C PHE A 227 -24.40 -16.65 -2.06
N ALA A 228 -25.70 -16.92 -2.19
CA ALA A 228 -26.78 -15.97 -2.00
C ALA A 228 -26.89 -15.43 -0.56
N GLU A 229 -26.22 -16.04 0.43
CA GLU A 229 -26.16 -15.53 1.80
C GLU A 229 -25.12 -14.42 1.99
N LEU A 230 -24.25 -14.16 1.01
CA LEU A 230 -23.27 -13.08 1.07
C LEU A 230 -23.97 -11.72 1.03
N VAL A 231 -23.53 -10.82 1.91
CA VAL A 231 -23.91 -9.42 1.87
C VAL A 231 -22.88 -8.69 1.02
N MET A 232 -23.20 -8.51 -0.26
CA MET A 232 -22.30 -7.89 -1.24
C MET A 232 -22.07 -6.42 -0.93
N ASN A 233 -20.85 -5.95 -1.21
CA ASN A 233 -20.45 -4.56 -1.11
C ASN A 233 -19.84 -4.12 -2.43
N ASP A 234 -20.62 -3.35 -3.19
CA ASP A 234 -20.30 -2.80 -4.52
C ASP A 234 -19.61 -1.42 -4.46
N THR A 235 -19.34 -0.91 -3.25
CA THR A 235 -18.62 0.36 -3.06
C THR A 235 -17.29 0.30 -3.81
N LEU A 236 -16.99 1.34 -4.59
CA LEU A 236 -15.74 1.42 -5.34
C LEU A 236 -14.55 1.64 -4.40
N TYR A 237 -13.35 1.20 -4.79
CA TYR A 237 -12.14 1.31 -3.96
C TYR A 237 -11.92 2.73 -3.41
N PHE A 238 -11.98 3.75 -4.27
CA PHE A 238 -11.78 5.16 -3.89
C PHE A 238 -12.93 5.79 -3.10
N GLN A 239 -14.00 5.04 -2.84
CA GLN A 239 -15.07 5.45 -1.94
C GLN A 239 -15.01 4.72 -0.60
N ARG A 240 -14.11 3.73 -0.43
CA ARG A 240 -14.00 2.97 0.82
C ARG A 240 -13.09 3.71 1.79
N GLY A 241 -13.62 4.05 2.96
CA GLY A 241 -12.93 4.89 3.95
C GLY A 241 -11.51 4.41 4.28
N TRP A 242 -11.35 3.11 4.58
CA TRP A 242 -10.04 2.52 4.85
C TRP A 242 -9.13 2.47 3.63
N CYS A 243 -9.62 2.12 2.44
CA CYS A 243 -8.81 2.10 1.21
C CYS A 243 -8.29 3.51 0.83
N VAL A 244 -9.14 4.54 1.03
CA VAL A 244 -8.74 5.94 0.85
C VAL A 244 -7.67 6.33 1.88
N ALA A 245 -7.85 5.96 3.14
CA ALA A 245 -6.86 6.21 4.20
C ALA A 245 -5.51 5.55 3.89
N GLU A 246 -5.51 4.28 3.50
CA GLU A 246 -4.33 3.51 3.11
C GLU A 246 -3.60 4.13 1.92
N THR A 247 -4.36 4.60 0.92
CA THR A 247 -3.81 5.37 -0.20
C THR A 247 -3.13 6.65 0.30
N GLN A 248 -3.78 7.41 1.18
CA GLN A 248 -3.20 8.63 1.73
C GLN A 248 -1.92 8.36 2.54
N TRP A 249 -1.92 7.35 3.41
CA TRP A 249 -0.74 6.96 4.17
C TRP A 249 0.41 6.54 3.26
N MET A 250 0.12 5.73 2.24
CA MET A 250 1.10 5.35 1.23
C MET A 250 1.68 6.57 0.49
N CYS A 251 0.85 7.54 0.11
CA CYS A 251 1.29 8.74 -0.61
C CYS A 251 2.24 9.63 0.22
N THR A 252 2.23 9.49 1.54
CA THR A 252 3.19 10.20 2.41
C THR A 252 4.61 9.60 2.39
N ARG A 253 4.82 8.47 1.70
CA ARG A 253 6.15 7.88 1.50
C ARG A 253 6.97 8.65 0.46
N SER A 254 8.23 8.25 0.27
CA SER A 254 9.14 8.95 -0.66
C SER A 254 8.79 8.70 -2.13
N VAL A 255 7.97 7.69 -2.43
CA VAL A 255 7.57 7.32 -3.79
C VAL A 255 6.06 7.11 -3.82
N SER A 256 5.38 7.76 -4.76
CA SER A 256 3.93 7.60 -4.98
C SER A 256 3.60 7.52 -6.47
N TRP A 257 2.55 6.76 -6.79
CA TRP A 257 2.06 6.54 -8.16
C TRP A 257 0.66 7.13 -8.28
N GLU A 258 0.43 7.95 -9.31
CA GLU A 258 -0.86 8.55 -9.70
C GLU A 258 -1.54 9.43 -8.64
N ARG A 259 -0.93 9.60 -7.46
CA ARG A 259 -1.52 10.30 -6.33
C ARG A 259 -0.47 11.14 -5.59
N SER A 260 -0.89 12.30 -5.14
CA SER A 260 -0.11 13.20 -4.31
C SER A 260 -0.53 13.07 -2.84
N PRO A 261 0.39 13.27 -1.87
CA PRO A 261 -0.01 13.39 -0.48
C PRO A 261 -0.90 14.62 -0.30
N MET A 262 -2.02 14.50 0.42
CA MET A 262 -2.85 15.64 0.82
C MET A 262 -2.47 16.15 2.21
N THR A 263 -2.47 17.47 2.39
CA THR A 263 -2.39 18.05 3.73
C THR A 263 -3.62 17.66 4.57
N PRO A 264 -3.53 17.69 5.92
CA PRO A 264 -4.67 17.38 6.78
C PRO A 264 -5.88 18.28 6.53
N ALA A 265 -5.64 19.58 6.31
CA ALA A 265 -6.69 20.55 6.02
C ALA A 265 -7.42 20.22 4.71
N MET A 266 -6.67 19.96 3.63
CA MET A 266 -7.25 19.58 2.33
C MET A 266 -8.01 18.26 2.41
N PHE A 267 -7.47 17.26 3.11
CA PHE A 267 -8.14 15.97 3.29
C PHE A 267 -9.48 16.14 4.01
N GLN A 268 -9.48 16.87 5.14
CA GLN A 268 -10.70 17.16 5.90
C GLN A 268 -11.73 17.94 5.07
N GLU A 269 -11.29 18.97 4.35
CA GLU A 269 -12.16 19.77 3.48
C GLU A 269 -12.80 18.90 2.39
N ARG A 270 -12.01 18.07 1.69
CA ARG A 270 -12.55 17.19 0.66
C ARG A 270 -13.49 16.15 1.22
N VAL A 271 -13.24 15.63 2.42
CA VAL A 271 -14.18 14.73 3.11
C VAL A 271 -15.50 15.43 3.40
N ILE A 272 -15.48 16.66 3.92
CA ILE A 272 -16.69 17.47 4.17
C ILE A 272 -17.46 17.68 2.87
N ARG A 273 -16.78 18.14 1.81
CA ARG A 273 -17.37 18.33 0.48
C ARG A 273 -18.00 17.04 -0.06
N GLY A 274 -17.33 15.90 0.11
CA GLY A 274 -17.84 14.60 -0.31
C GLY A 274 -19.10 14.19 0.44
N MET A 275 -19.19 14.49 1.75
CA MET A 275 -20.39 14.28 2.55
C MET A 275 -21.56 15.19 2.12
N GLU A 276 -21.25 16.37 1.58
CA GLU A 276 -22.22 17.32 1.03
C GLU A 276 -22.64 16.98 -0.42
N GLY A 277 -22.05 15.95 -1.03
CA GLY A 277 -22.36 15.50 -2.39
C GLY A 277 -21.61 16.26 -3.49
N ASP A 278 -20.54 16.97 -3.14
CA ASP A 278 -19.66 17.61 -4.11
C ASP A 278 -18.93 16.55 -4.96
N PRO A 279 -18.96 16.65 -6.31
CA PRO A 279 -18.33 15.69 -7.20
C PRO A 279 -16.79 15.62 -7.06
N ASP A 280 -16.15 16.69 -6.58
CA ASP A 280 -14.69 16.72 -6.33
C ASP A 280 -14.34 16.37 -4.88
N GLY A 281 -15.34 16.06 -4.06
CA GLY A 281 -15.18 15.63 -2.67
C GLY A 281 -14.75 14.17 -2.51
N LEU A 282 -14.26 13.82 -1.31
CA LEU A 282 -13.93 12.45 -0.92
C LEU A 282 -15.09 11.82 -0.16
N VAL A 283 -15.75 10.86 -0.80
CA VAL A 283 -16.80 10.06 -0.15
C VAL A 283 -16.14 8.89 0.58
N LEU A 284 -16.36 8.79 1.90
CA LEU A 284 -15.79 7.73 2.74
C LEU A 284 -16.90 6.81 3.29
N ILE A 285 -17.09 5.67 2.62
CA ILE A 285 -18.05 4.62 2.98
C ILE A 285 -17.34 3.51 3.73
N PHE A 286 -17.93 3.07 4.83
CA PHE A 286 -17.41 1.99 5.67
C PHE A 286 -18.38 0.82 5.70
N THR A 287 -17.86 -0.41 5.61
CA THR A 287 -18.68 -1.63 5.48
C THR A 287 -19.52 -1.95 6.72
N HIS A 288 -19.03 -1.65 7.92
CA HIS A 288 -19.68 -2.08 9.17
C HIS A 288 -20.13 -0.92 10.07
N ARG A 289 -19.20 -0.02 10.39
CA ARG A 289 -19.41 1.16 11.23
C ARG A 289 -18.62 2.31 10.66
N SER A 290 -19.03 3.54 10.96
CA SER A 290 -18.22 4.70 10.58
C SER A 290 -16.95 4.76 11.43
N ASP A 291 -15.81 4.57 10.79
CA ASP A 291 -14.48 4.81 11.38
C ASP A 291 -13.92 6.18 10.91
N LEU A 292 -14.81 7.10 10.50
CA LEU A 292 -14.47 8.39 9.88
C LEU A 292 -13.50 9.23 10.74
N GLU A 293 -13.82 9.40 12.02
CA GLU A 293 -13.01 10.20 12.93
C GLU A 293 -11.60 9.60 13.07
N SER A 294 -11.50 8.29 13.27
CA SER A 294 -10.22 7.58 13.36
C SER A 294 -9.40 7.71 12.08
N VAL A 295 -10.04 7.59 10.90
CA VAL A 295 -9.37 7.77 9.61
C VAL A 295 -8.80 9.18 9.45
N VAL A 296 -9.59 10.20 9.79
CA VAL A 296 -9.16 11.61 9.71
C VAL A 296 -8.00 11.88 10.67
N GLN A 297 -8.09 11.42 11.91
CA GLN A 297 -7.03 11.58 12.92
C GLN A 297 -5.74 10.86 12.51
N LEU A 298 -5.83 9.63 12.02
CA LEU A 298 -4.68 8.87 11.56
C LEU A 298 -4.04 9.47 10.31
N GLN A 299 -4.82 9.94 9.34
CA GLN A 299 -4.31 10.64 8.17
C GLN A 299 -3.45 11.84 8.59
N GLU A 300 -3.94 12.65 9.52
CA GLU A 300 -3.21 13.80 10.05
C GLU A 300 -1.93 13.39 10.79
N LYS A 301 -2.01 12.39 11.68
CA LYS A 301 -0.85 11.83 12.41
C LYS A 301 0.26 11.40 11.44
N VAL A 302 -0.10 10.61 10.43
CA VAL A 302 0.84 10.07 9.43
C VAL A 302 1.45 11.17 8.58
N PHE A 303 0.62 12.09 8.06
CA PHE A 303 1.10 13.20 7.26
C PHE A 303 2.13 14.04 8.02
N ARG A 304 1.83 14.42 9.27
CA ARG A 304 2.73 15.23 10.09
C ARG A 304 4.06 14.53 10.37
N LYS A 305 4.03 13.22 10.67
CA LYS A 305 5.25 12.42 10.89
C LYS A 305 6.17 12.39 9.66
N HIS A 306 5.61 12.31 8.45
CA HIS A 306 6.41 12.28 7.23
C HIS A 306 6.82 13.67 6.74
N ALA A 307 5.91 14.65 6.75
CA ALA A 307 6.10 15.95 6.11
C ALA A 307 7.32 16.71 6.65
N GLN A 308 7.56 16.66 7.96
CA GLN A 308 8.66 17.40 8.60
C GLN A 308 10.05 16.89 8.20
N HIS A 309 10.17 15.62 7.85
CA HIS A 309 11.44 14.95 7.59
C HIS A 309 11.63 14.52 6.13
N LYS A 310 10.63 14.74 5.27
CA LYS A 310 10.69 14.38 3.87
C LYS A 310 11.71 15.24 3.15
N THR A 311 12.79 14.61 2.68
CA THR A 311 13.86 15.26 1.89
C THR A 311 13.76 14.95 0.41
N VAL A 312 13.12 13.84 0.05
CA VAL A 312 12.96 13.40 -1.35
C VAL A 312 11.53 12.96 -1.59
N LEU A 313 10.98 13.32 -2.75
CA LEU A 313 9.66 12.91 -3.22
C LEU A 313 9.70 12.56 -4.71
N TYR A 314 9.36 11.32 -5.03
CA TYR A 314 9.20 10.81 -6.38
C TYR A 314 7.71 10.56 -6.66
N LEU A 315 7.20 11.12 -7.75
CA LEU A 315 5.80 11.04 -8.15
C LEU A 315 5.73 10.58 -9.60
N TYR A 316 4.90 9.58 -9.87
CA TYR A 316 4.77 8.95 -11.18
C TYR A 316 3.37 9.09 -11.72
N ASN A 317 3.23 9.37 -13.01
CA ASN A 317 1.97 9.36 -13.75
C ASN A 317 0.86 10.18 -13.07
N LEU A 318 1.19 11.38 -12.56
CA LEU A 318 0.20 12.19 -11.86
C LEU A 318 -0.82 12.78 -12.87
N PRO A 319 -2.13 12.57 -12.65
CA PRO A 319 -3.15 13.31 -13.38
C PRO A 319 -3.21 14.78 -12.93
N ASP A 320 -3.81 15.65 -13.74
CA ASP A 320 -3.86 17.10 -13.48
C ASP A 320 -4.48 17.47 -12.13
N THR A 321 -5.51 16.73 -11.72
CA THR A 321 -6.18 16.91 -10.42
C THR A 321 -5.23 16.66 -9.24
N GLU A 322 -4.26 15.75 -9.38
CA GLU A 322 -3.27 15.42 -8.36
C GLU A 322 -2.06 16.36 -8.39
N LEU A 323 -1.83 17.04 -9.50
CA LEU A 323 -0.81 18.07 -9.61
C LEU A 323 -1.22 19.36 -8.89
N GLN A 324 -2.51 19.68 -8.88
CA GLN A 324 -3.06 20.73 -8.02
C GLN A 324 -2.89 20.38 -6.54
N VAL A 325 -3.23 19.12 -6.17
CA VAL A 325 -2.99 18.61 -4.81
C VAL A 325 -1.53 18.74 -4.41
N LEU A 326 -0.60 18.36 -5.31
CA LEU A 326 0.82 18.50 -5.06
C LEU A 326 1.20 19.95 -4.77
N ALA A 327 0.76 20.89 -5.62
CA ALA A 327 1.10 22.30 -5.48
C ALA A 327 0.66 22.87 -4.12
N GLU A 328 -0.51 22.47 -3.63
CA GLU A 328 -1.01 22.88 -2.31
C GLU A 328 -0.28 22.18 -1.14
N THR A 329 0.21 20.96 -1.34
CA THR A 329 0.93 20.20 -0.31
C THR A 329 2.39 20.63 -0.16
N LEU A 330 3.07 21.01 -1.25
CA LEU A 330 4.49 21.32 -1.27
C LEU A 330 4.96 22.32 -0.19
N PRO A 331 4.24 23.41 0.14
CA PRO A 331 4.59 24.32 1.22
C PRO A 331 4.71 23.66 2.61
N SER A 332 4.01 22.55 2.83
CA SER A 332 4.07 21.79 4.09
C SER A 332 5.31 20.89 4.19
N LEU A 333 6.00 20.64 3.08
CA LEU A 333 7.18 19.77 2.99
C LEU A 333 8.47 20.58 3.18
N VAL A 334 8.60 21.25 4.32
CA VAL A 334 9.66 22.25 4.59
C VAL A 334 11.11 21.71 4.54
N SER A 335 11.29 20.39 4.55
CA SER A 335 12.58 19.72 4.47
C SER A 335 12.88 19.15 3.09
N LEU A 336 11.99 19.31 2.11
CA LEU A 336 12.12 18.76 0.77
C LEU A 336 13.30 19.38 0.05
N GLN A 337 14.20 18.53 -0.45
CA GLN A 337 15.41 18.91 -1.17
C GLN A 337 15.31 18.51 -2.64
N VAL A 338 14.70 17.36 -2.91
CA VAL A 338 14.59 16.78 -4.25
C VAL A 338 13.14 16.43 -4.54
N LEU A 339 12.59 17.00 -5.61
CA LEU A 339 11.27 16.66 -6.14
C LEU A 339 11.44 16.09 -7.55
N ILE A 340 10.92 14.89 -7.78
CA ILE A 340 10.98 14.19 -9.06
C ILE A 340 9.55 13.89 -9.46
N VAL A 341 9.11 14.48 -10.56
CA VAL A 341 7.79 14.22 -11.15
C VAL A 341 8.02 13.60 -12.52
N GLN A 342 7.66 12.33 -12.66
CA GLN A 342 7.76 11.61 -13.92
C GLN A 342 6.37 11.35 -14.47
N ASP A 343 6.22 11.67 -15.75
CA ASP A 343 5.01 11.46 -16.51
C ASP A 343 5.28 10.43 -17.61
N VAL A 344 4.31 9.55 -17.84
CA VAL A 344 4.41 8.50 -18.87
C VAL A 344 3.62 8.91 -20.12
N ASP A 345 2.69 9.86 -20.00
CA ASP A 345 1.83 10.27 -21.11
C ASP A 345 2.49 11.27 -22.07
N GLN A 346 2.08 11.18 -23.34
CA GLN A 346 2.76 11.79 -24.49
C GLN A 346 2.26 13.20 -24.86
N GLU A 347 1.36 13.82 -24.09
CA GLU A 347 0.67 15.02 -24.58
C GLU A 347 1.36 16.36 -24.27
N HIS A 348 1.34 17.22 -25.29
CA HIS A 348 2.09 18.48 -25.44
C HIS A 348 1.57 19.64 -24.55
N GLU A 349 0.52 19.44 -23.75
CA GLU A 349 -0.20 20.55 -23.08
C GLU A 349 0.19 20.81 -21.62
N ARG A 350 1.29 20.24 -21.10
CA ARG A 350 1.69 20.45 -19.69
C ARG A 350 2.62 21.65 -19.44
N THR A 351 2.80 22.57 -20.39
CA THR A 351 3.76 23.69 -20.26
C THR A 351 3.40 24.68 -19.12
N ASN A 352 2.12 25.03 -18.96
CA ASN A 352 1.68 25.96 -17.91
C ASN A 352 1.86 25.37 -16.50
N LEU A 353 1.65 24.06 -16.38
CA LEU A 353 1.77 23.35 -15.11
C LEU A 353 3.23 23.15 -14.70
N ARG A 354 4.13 22.89 -15.66
CA ARG A 354 5.58 22.90 -15.43
C ARG A 354 6.05 24.23 -14.86
N GLN A 355 5.56 25.35 -15.42
CA GLN A 355 5.88 26.69 -14.94
C GLN A 355 5.35 26.93 -13.52
N SER A 356 4.12 26.49 -13.22
CA SER A 356 3.55 26.60 -11.88
C SER A 356 4.30 25.76 -10.85
N LEU A 357 4.65 24.50 -11.17
CA LEU A 357 5.44 23.64 -10.29
C LEU A 357 6.85 24.18 -10.09
N ALA A 358 7.49 24.70 -11.13
CA ALA A 358 8.81 25.31 -11.04
C ALA A 358 8.78 26.59 -10.19
N ALA A 359 7.78 27.45 -10.37
CA ALA A 359 7.61 28.67 -9.57
C ALA A 359 7.36 28.34 -8.09
N LEU A 360 6.53 27.33 -7.83
CA LEU A 360 6.21 26.92 -6.47
C LEU A 360 7.40 26.20 -5.81
N ALA A 361 8.13 25.38 -6.55
CA ALA A 361 9.36 24.76 -6.07
C ALA A 361 10.47 25.79 -5.82
N ALA A 362 10.59 26.82 -6.66
CA ALA A 362 11.51 27.93 -6.43
C ALA A 362 11.19 28.74 -5.16
N SER A 363 9.93 28.71 -4.70
CA SER A 363 9.52 29.33 -3.43
C SER A 363 9.84 28.48 -2.19
N MET A 364 10.25 27.21 -2.37
CA MET A 364 10.62 26.32 -1.28
C MET A 364 12.10 26.51 -0.90
N PRO A 365 12.41 27.02 0.31
CA PRO A 365 13.76 27.48 0.65
C PRO A 365 14.83 26.39 0.71
N LYS A 366 14.45 25.11 0.74
CA LYS A 366 15.38 23.96 0.78
C LYS A 366 15.34 23.08 -0.47
N CYS A 367 14.41 23.31 -1.39
CA CYS A 367 14.31 22.52 -2.61
C CYS A 367 15.43 22.96 -3.55
N LYS A 368 16.37 22.06 -3.83
CA LYS A 368 17.56 22.33 -4.66
C LYS A 368 17.39 21.78 -6.06
N GLU A 369 16.66 20.68 -6.19
CA GLU A 369 16.57 19.92 -7.43
C GLU A 369 15.11 19.59 -7.75
N LEU A 370 14.66 20.01 -8.93
CA LEU A 370 13.39 19.62 -9.53
C LEU A 370 13.69 18.88 -10.84
N PHE A 371 13.30 17.62 -10.90
CA PHE A 371 13.35 16.84 -12.13
C PHE A 371 11.95 16.64 -12.64
N TYR A 372 11.73 17.02 -13.90
CA TYR A 372 10.53 16.65 -14.62
C TYR A 372 10.93 15.73 -15.78
N ALA A 373 10.44 14.50 -15.79
CA ALA A 373 10.73 13.53 -16.84
C ALA A 373 9.44 13.19 -17.59
N ASN A 374 9.50 13.14 -18.92
CA ASN A 374 8.41 12.63 -19.76
C ASN A 374 8.93 11.65 -20.82
N ALA A 375 8.03 11.12 -21.65
CA ALA A 375 8.37 10.20 -22.74
C ALA A 375 9.37 10.77 -23.77
N PHE A 376 9.63 12.08 -23.78
CA PHE A 376 10.48 12.78 -24.74
C PHE A 376 11.81 13.28 -24.17
N GLY A 377 12.05 13.13 -22.86
CA GLY A 377 13.29 13.54 -22.21
C GLY A 377 13.16 13.85 -20.72
N VAL A 378 14.29 14.11 -20.08
CA VAL A 378 14.37 14.60 -18.70
C VAL A 378 14.74 16.08 -18.75
N ASP A 379 13.81 16.94 -18.34
CA ASP A 379 14.07 18.35 -18.09
C ASP A 379 14.58 18.49 -16.65
N LEU A 380 15.88 18.75 -16.50
CA LEU A 380 16.45 19.13 -15.21
C LEU A 380 16.30 20.63 -15.02
N LEU A 381 15.45 21.03 -14.08
CA LEU A 381 15.36 22.40 -13.59
C LEU A 381 16.14 22.48 -12.27
N LEU A 382 17.41 22.86 -12.36
CA LEU A 382 18.21 23.17 -11.17
C LEU A 382 17.69 24.48 -10.56
N LEU A 383 17.21 24.40 -9.31
CA LEU A 383 16.79 25.55 -8.52
C LEU A 383 18.00 26.05 -7.72
N GLY A 384 19.01 26.57 -8.41
CA GLY A 384 20.25 27.09 -7.81
C GLY A 384 21.55 26.59 -8.45
N ASP A 385 22.70 26.92 -7.85
CA ASP A 385 24.03 26.52 -8.35
C ASP A 385 24.22 24.98 -8.32
N PRO A 386 24.76 24.36 -9.39
CA PRO A 386 24.84 22.91 -9.53
C PRO A 386 25.77 22.25 -8.50
N PRO A 387 25.37 21.16 -7.83
CA PRO A 387 26.28 20.35 -7.01
C PRO A 387 27.22 19.51 -7.89
N ARG A 388 28.48 19.35 -7.45
CA ARG A 388 29.59 18.75 -8.23
C ARG A 388 29.49 17.24 -8.49
N ARG A 389 28.42 16.55 -8.11
CA ARG A 389 28.25 15.10 -8.33
C ARG A 389 26.77 14.71 -8.42
N SER A 390 26.18 14.85 -9.61
CA SER A 390 24.92 14.19 -9.95
C SER A 390 25.23 12.84 -10.61
N PRO A 391 24.45 11.77 -10.35
CA PRO A 391 24.58 10.52 -11.10
C PRO A 391 24.25 10.76 -12.58
N PRO A 392 24.85 10.00 -13.51
CA PRO A 392 24.70 10.26 -14.94
C PRO A 392 23.25 10.03 -15.41
N ILE A 393 22.68 11.08 -16.01
CA ILE A 393 21.32 11.15 -16.60
C ILE A 393 21.10 10.04 -17.64
N SER A 394 22.15 9.50 -18.26
CA SER A 394 22.04 8.44 -19.27
C SER A 394 21.50 7.10 -18.75
N ALA A 395 21.50 6.87 -17.42
CA ALA A 395 20.86 5.68 -16.84
C ALA A 395 19.33 5.79 -16.75
N TRP A 396 18.76 6.99 -16.97
CA TRP A 396 17.36 7.31 -16.66
C TRP A 396 16.43 7.09 -17.88
N CYS A 397 16.98 7.07 -19.09
CA CYS A 397 16.21 7.02 -20.34
C CYS A 397 15.82 5.60 -20.82
N ASN A 398 16.29 4.52 -20.17
CA ASN A 398 16.05 3.14 -20.63
C ASN A 398 14.84 2.44 -19.97
N ALA A 399 14.08 3.13 -19.12
CA ALA A 399 12.95 2.55 -18.36
C ALA A 399 11.58 2.68 -19.07
N SER A 400 11.56 2.88 -20.39
CA SER A 400 10.35 3.17 -21.20
C SER A 400 9.49 1.95 -21.55
N HIS A 401 9.46 0.91 -20.72
CA HIS A 401 8.55 -0.24 -20.89
C HIS A 401 7.63 -0.40 -19.68
N TYR A 402 6.77 0.59 -19.46
CA TYR A 402 5.57 0.47 -18.65
C TYR A 402 4.39 0.31 -19.60
N ASN A 403 3.92 -0.93 -19.79
CA ASN A 403 2.68 -1.15 -20.51
C ASN A 403 1.50 -0.81 -19.59
N VAL A 404 0.80 0.27 -19.93
CA VAL A 404 -0.56 0.55 -19.46
C VAL A 404 -1.44 -0.63 -19.86
N VAL A 405 -2.15 -1.18 -18.88
CA VAL A 405 -2.96 -2.39 -19.00
C VAL A 405 -4.22 -2.07 -19.82
N GLU A 406 -4.19 -2.33 -21.13
CA GLU A 406 -5.41 -2.52 -21.91
C GLU A 406 -5.89 -3.97 -21.77
N SER A 407 -7.10 -4.14 -21.25
CA SER A 407 -7.73 -5.44 -21.08
C SER A 407 -8.30 -5.94 -22.40
N HIS A 408 -7.64 -6.94 -23.00
CA HIS A 408 -8.30 -7.85 -23.92
C HIS A 408 -8.61 -9.15 -23.19
N PHE A 409 -9.90 -9.38 -22.93
CA PHE A 409 -10.42 -10.71 -22.61
C PHE A 409 -10.28 -11.57 -23.86
N VAL A 410 -9.41 -12.58 -23.80
CA VAL A 410 -9.47 -13.72 -24.73
C VAL A 410 -10.30 -14.78 -24.03
N THR A 411 -11.48 -15.02 -24.57
CA THR A 411 -12.28 -16.22 -24.29
C THR A 411 -11.60 -17.41 -24.92
N ASP A 412 -11.28 -18.43 -24.12
CA ASP A 412 -11.26 -19.83 -24.55
C ASP A 412 -11.95 -20.67 -23.47
#